data_AF-A0A1G0CWV4-F1
#
_entry.id   AF-A0A1G0CWV4-F1
#
_cell.length_a   1.000
_cell.length_b   1.000
_cell.length_c   1.000
_cell.angle_alpha   90.00
_cell.angle_beta   90.00
_cell.angle_gamma   90.00
#
_symmetry.space_group_name_H-M   'P 1'
#
loop_
_entity.id
_entity.type
_entity.pdbx_description
1 polymer ?
#
loop_
_entity_poly.entity_id
_entity_poly.type
_entity_poly.pdbx_seq_one_letter_code
_entity_poly.pdbx_strand_id
1 'polypeptide(L)'
;MFQHDKFDNYTFEDVPLNQDLYLVDECYLHEYEKAMLAFFNGEEDKKVGYVSAIAARKVNENSIELSLYANIYDRFHVVSIALPRDQFVVCVGCWQCDEKPRIFVKSTWLENIYLRSYSIFALIDADNFKRALECGKITRDKLVRLRSEIDFVAAKHPDISFISFADSLLLKSNWSIGYFKKSVKCNYEPEVFIALAEEIDAIYQTTLGVHTHAVITQGSNEYYDDSLLHISPSANHISLNSLGVPFAQLMEIEEAAKRASKAGEHPRAELYMDGQYYHSLKYKHEFDKNSGACYEYHSKMVGTPCKYYYATINNILSNLDGA
;
A
#
# COMPACT_ATOMS: atom_id res chain seq x y z
N MET A 1 -33.20 -16.89 -5.45
CA MET A 1 -32.30 -15.75 -5.24
C MET A 1 -31.58 -15.54 -6.55
N PHE A 2 -31.89 -14.45 -7.26
CA PHE A 2 -31.44 -14.05 -8.60
C PHE A 2 -31.80 -15.01 -9.75
N GLN A 3 -33.05 -15.49 -9.78
CA GLN A 3 -33.53 -16.42 -10.82
C GLN A 3 -34.15 -15.74 -12.06
N HIS A 4 -34.30 -14.41 -12.05
CA HIS A 4 -34.80 -13.68 -13.21
C HIS A 4 -33.78 -13.78 -14.35
N ASP A 5 -34.27 -13.97 -15.58
CA ASP A 5 -33.46 -14.13 -16.80
C ASP A 5 -32.58 -12.92 -17.16
N LYS A 6 -32.78 -11.79 -16.49
CA LYS A 6 -31.99 -10.56 -16.67
C LYS A 6 -30.77 -10.51 -15.75
N PHE A 7 -30.71 -11.36 -14.72
CA PHE A 7 -29.53 -11.43 -13.87
C PHE A 7 -28.45 -12.29 -14.51
N ASP A 8 -27.26 -11.72 -14.63
CA ASP A 8 -26.04 -12.47 -14.92
C ASP A 8 -25.53 -13.06 -13.62
N ASN A 9 -25.63 -14.38 -13.47
CA ASN A 9 -25.13 -15.08 -12.30
C ASN A 9 -23.74 -15.63 -12.59
N TYR A 10 -22.75 -15.17 -11.83
CA TYR A 10 -21.37 -15.63 -11.95
C TYR A 10 -21.06 -16.59 -10.81
N THR A 11 -20.50 -17.75 -11.16
CA THR A 11 -19.88 -18.64 -10.17
C THR A 11 -18.61 -18.00 -9.61
N PHE A 12 -18.00 -18.62 -8.60
CA PHE A 12 -16.73 -18.15 -8.06
C PHE A 12 -15.63 -18.12 -9.12
N GLU A 13 -15.61 -19.14 -9.99
CA GLU A 13 -14.66 -19.28 -11.10
C GLU A 13 -14.91 -18.28 -12.22
N ASP A 14 -16.16 -17.90 -12.42
CA ASP A 14 -16.60 -17.06 -13.54
C ASP A 14 -16.67 -15.57 -13.17
N VAL A 15 -16.17 -15.17 -11.99
CA VAL A 15 -16.14 -13.75 -11.59
C VAL A 15 -15.37 -12.95 -12.65
N PRO A 16 -15.98 -11.90 -13.23
CA PRO A 16 -15.35 -11.16 -14.31
C PRO A 16 -14.04 -10.48 -13.89
N LEU A 17 -12.99 -10.65 -14.71
CA LEU A 17 -11.66 -10.12 -14.43
C LEU A 17 -11.41 -8.78 -15.13
N ASN A 18 -10.52 -7.97 -14.54
CA ASN A 18 -9.97 -6.75 -15.10
C ASN A 18 -11.00 -5.68 -15.50
N GLN A 19 -12.12 -5.65 -14.79
CA GLN A 19 -13.14 -4.62 -14.89
C GLN A 19 -13.59 -4.17 -13.50
N ASP A 20 -14.28 -3.04 -13.44
CA ASP A 20 -14.84 -2.53 -12.21
C ASP A 20 -15.98 -3.43 -11.72
N LEU A 21 -15.91 -3.79 -10.44
CA LEU A 21 -16.92 -4.55 -9.71
C LEU A 21 -17.25 -3.82 -8.41
N TYR A 22 -18.32 -4.25 -7.75
CA TYR A 22 -18.63 -3.83 -6.40
C TYR A 22 -18.54 -4.99 -5.41
N LEU A 23 -17.93 -4.74 -4.27
CA LEU A 23 -17.95 -5.63 -3.12
C LEU A 23 -19.06 -5.16 -2.17
N VAL A 24 -19.94 -6.08 -1.77
CA VAL A 24 -21.16 -5.75 -1.02
C VAL A 24 -21.39 -6.75 0.11
N ASP A 25 -21.91 -6.25 1.22
CA ASP A 25 -22.28 -7.07 2.37
C ASP A 25 -23.51 -7.94 2.06
N GLU A 26 -23.48 -9.22 2.41
CA GLU A 26 -24.59 -10.17 2.25
C GLU A 26 -25.90 -9.72 2.93
N CYS A 27 -25.82 -8.87 3.96
CA CYS A 27 -27.03 -8.36 4.61
C CYS A 27 -27.93 -7.54 3.67
N TYR A 28 -27.39 -7.01 2.56
CA TYR A 28 -28.14 -6.24 1.57
C TYR A 28 -28.71 -7.10 0.42
N LEU A 29 -28.44 -8.41 0.41
CA LEU A 29 -28.68 -9.26 -0.74
C LEU A 29 -30.17 -9.31 -1.13
N HIS A 30 -31.06 -9.53 -0.17
CA HIS A 30 -32.50 -9.61 -0.43
C HIS A 30 -33.09 -8.25 -0.86
N GLU A 31 -32.64 -7.17 -0.24
CA GLU A 31 -33.07 -5.81 -0.58
C GLU A 31 -32.64 -5.44 -2.01
N TYR A 32 -31.42 -5.84 -2.40
CA TYR A 32 -30.89 -5.61 -3.74
C TYR A 32 -31.66 -6.40 -4.80
N GLU A 33 -31.93 -7.69 -4.57
CA GLU A 33 -32.75 -8.50 -5.50
C GLU A 33 -34.13 -7.86 -5.70
N LYS A 34 -34.78 -7.43 -4.62
CA LYS A 34 -36.09 -6.78 -4.67
C LYS A 34 -36.04 -5.46 -5.44
N ALA A 35 -35.01 -4.63 -5.21
CA ALA A 35 -34.83 -3.35 -5.91
C ALA A 35 -34.63 -3.56 -7.42
N MET A 36 -33.78 -4.51 -7.81
CA MET A 36 -33.53 -4.82 -9.22
C MET A 36 -34.76 -5.40 -9.93
N LEU A 37 -35.53 -6.28 -9.26
CA LEU A 37 -36.79 -6.79 -9.81
C LEU A 37 -37.83 -5.68 -10.01
N ALA A 38 -37.92 -4.74 -9.07
CA ALA A 38 -38.79 -3.57 -9.22
C ALA A 38 -38.36 -2.70 -10.42
N PHE A 39 -37.05 -2.44 -10.54
CA PHE A 39 -36.47 -1.72 -11.67
C PHE A 39 -36.73 -2.41 -13.01
N PHE A 40 -36.61 -3.74 -13.09
CA PHE A 40 -36.94 -4.52 -14.29
C PHE A 40 -38.41 -4.41 -14.69
N ASN A 41 -39.31 -4.09 -13.75
CA ASN A 41 -40.73 -3.84 -13.98
C ASN A 41 -41.05 -2.36 -14.26
N GLY A 42 -40.03 -1.50 -14.41
CA GLY A 42 -40.19 -0.09 -14.77
C GLY A 42 -40.29 0.87 -13.59
N GLU A 43 -40.02 0.44 -12.35
CA GLU A 43 -39.82 1.36 -11.23
C GLU A 43 -38.48 2.10 -11.33
N GLU A 44 -38.34 3.21 -10.59
CA GLU A 44 -37.07 3.92 -10.45
C GLU A 44 -36.00 3.05 -9.78
N ASP A 45 -34.75 3.23 -10.23
CA ASP A 45 -33.59 2.58 -9.62
C ASP A 45 -33.41 3.01 -8.15
N LYS A 46 -33.22 2.03 -7.27
CA LYS A 46 -33.03 2.23 -5.84
C LYS A 46 -31.64 1.75 -5.46
N LYS A 47 -30.81 2.68 -4.98
CA LYS A 47 -29.47 2.38 -4.47
C LYS A 47 -29.56 1.61 -3.16
N VAL A 48 -29.14 0.35 -3.19
CA VAL A 48 -29.13 -0.54 -2.03
C VAL A 48 -27.70 -0.76 -1.52
N GLY A 49 -27.55 -0.60 -0.22
CA GLY A 49 -26.34 -0.96 0.52
C GLY A 49 -25.17 0.00 0.32
N TYR A 50 -24.09 -0.30 1.05
CA TYR A 50 -22.79 0.33 0.87
C TYR A 50 -21.92 -0.57 0.00
N VAL A 51 -21.17 0.02 -0.94
CA VAL A 51 -20.33 -0.71 -1.89
C VAL A 51 -18.87 -0.30 -1.76
N SER A 52 -17.97 -1.25 -1.92
CA SER A 52 -16.54 -1.00 -2.14
C SER A 52 -16.25 -1.17 -3.62
N ALA A 53 -15.61 -0.18 -4.25
CA ALA A 53 -15.15 -0.33 -5.62
C ALA A 53 -13.91 -1.23 -5.65
N ILE A 54 -13.95 -2.25 -6.50
CA ILE A 54 -12.90 -3.25 -6.64
C ILE A 54 -12.70 -3.63 -8.12
N ALA A 55 -11.61 -4.34 -8.42
CA ALA A 55 -11.47 -5.13 -9.64
C ALA A 55 -10.89 -6.50 -9.31
N ALA A 56 -11.49 -7.57 -9.85
CA ALA A 56 -10.90 -8.91 -9.74
C ALA A 56 -9.73 -9.05 -10.73
N ARG A 57 -8.59 -9.51 -10.24
CA ARG A 57 -7.35 -9.64 -11.02
C ARG A 57 -7.10 -11.08 -11.43
N LYS A 58 -7.37 -12.02 -10.51
CA LYS A 58 -7.12 -13.43 -10.72
C LYS A 58 -8.02 -14.28 -9.83
N VAL A 59 -8.54 -15.37 -10.38
CA VAL A 59 -9.22 -16.41 -9.61
C VAL A 59 -8.25 -17.59 -9.46
N ASN A 60 -8.01 -17.99 -8.22
CA ASN A 60 -7.27 -19.20 -7.85
C ASN A 60 -8.26 -20.25 -7.32
N GLU A 61 -7.77 -21.46 -7.04
CA GLU A 61 -8.61 -22.55 -6.51
C GLU A 61 -9.36 -22.16 -5.23
N ASN A 62 -8.70 -21.42 -4.33
CA ASN A 62 -9.21 -21.13 -2.98
C ASN A 62 -9.50 -19.65 -2.71
N SER A 63 -9.18 -18.75 -3.65
CA SER A 63 -9.33 -17.31 -3.44
C SER A 63 -9.42 -16.52 -4.74
N ILE A 64 -9.98 -15.32 -4.66
CA ILE A 64 -9.95 -14.31 -5.73
C ILE A 64 -9.03 -13.18 -5.27
N GLU A 65 -8.03 -12.85 -6.09
CA GLU A 65 -7.19 -11.67 -5.90
C GLU A 65 -7.96 -10.45 -6.39
N LEU A 66 -8.17 -9.49 -5.49
CA LEU A 66 -8.93 -8.28 -5.74
C LEU A 66 -8.03 -7.05 -5.54
N SER A 67 -8.17 -6.07 -6.44
CA SER A 67 -7.69 -4.71 -6.25
C SER A 67 -8.81 -3.90 -5.59
N LEU A 68 -8.64 -3.51 -4.32
CA LEU A 68 -9.57 -2.64 -3.61
C LEU A 68 -9.16 -1.19 -3.79
N TYR A 69 -10.10 -0.37 -4.27
CA TYR A 69 -9.91 1.05 -4.48
C TYR A 69 -10.18 1.80 -3.17
N ALA A 70 -9.15 1.88 -2.32
CA ALA A 70 -9.23 2.49 -1.00
C ALA A 70 -9.55 3.99 -1.08
N ASN A 71 -8.96 4.67 -2.06
CA ASN A 71 -9.25 6.06 -2.38
C ASN A 71 -9.01 6.30 -3.87
N ILE A 72 -9.99 6.86 -4.56
CA ILE A 72 -9.91 7.28 -5.97
C ILE A 72 -10.39 8.72 -6.17
N TYR A 73 -10.68 9.42 -5.07
CA TYR A 73 -11.25 10.76 -5.10
C TYR A 73 -10.18 11.83 -5.24
N ASP A 74 -9.15 11.80 -4.39
CA ASP A 74 -8.07 12.79 -4.40
C ASP A 74 -6.69 12.19 -4.71
N ARG A 75 -6.57 10.86 -4.75
CA ARG A 75 -5.38 10.09 -5.15
C ARG A 75 -5.84 8.74 -5.69
N PHE A 76 -4.97 8.03 -6.43
CA PHE A 76 -5.28 6.68 -6.91
C PHE A 76 -4.63 5.63 -6.00
N HIS A 77 -5.29 5.34 -4.88
CA HIS A 77 -4.82 4.40 -3.87
C HIS A 77 -5.55 3.07 -3.98
N VAL A 78 -4.78 2.05 -4.37
CA VAL A 78 -5.25 0.67 -4.53
C VAL A 78 -4.49 -0.24 -3.58
N VAL A 79 -5.19 -1.16 -2.92
CA VAL A 79 -4.57 -2.23 -2.12
C VAL A 79 -4.96 -3.60 -2.67
N SER A 80 -4.02 -4.54 -2.59
CA SER A 80 -4.29 -5.94 -2.93
C SER A 80 -4.95 -6.65 -1.76
N ILE A 81 -6.04 -7.34 -2.01
CA ILE A 81 -6.79 -8.14 -1.02
C ILE A 81 -7.11 -9.51 -1.62
N ALA A 82 -7.20 -10.55 -0.80
CA ALA A 82 -7.65 -11.86 -1.24
C ALA A 82 -9.03 -12.14 -0.65
N LEU A 83 -10.01 -12.47 -1.50
CA LEU A 83 -11.33 -12.98 -1.12
C LEU A 83 -11.29 -14.51 -1.06
N PRO A 84 -11.32 -15.13 0.12
CA PRO A 84 -11.36 -16.58 0.24
C PRO A 84 -12.69 -17.14 -0.29
N ARG A 85 -12.66 -18.34 -0.86
CA ARG A 85 -13.83 -19.01 -1.42
C ARG A 85 -14.97 -19.18 -0.41
N ASP A 86 -14.65 -19.47 0.84
CA ASP A 86 -15.66 -19.64 1.90
C ASP A 86 -16.29 -18.33 2.36
N GLN A 87 -15.75 -17.18 1.95
CA GLN A 87 -16.29 -15.84 2.23
C GLN A 87 -17.12 -15.27 1.07
N PHE A 88 -17.04 -15.88 -0.12
CA PHE A 88 -17.88 -15.57 -1.27
C PHE A 88 -19.29 -16.12 -1.07
N VAL A 89 -20.30 -15.29 -1.33
CA VAL A 89 -21.71 -15.69 -1.26
C VAL A 89 -22.30 -15.86 -2.65
N VAL A 90 -22.28 -14.81 -3.47
CA VAL A 90 -22.74 -14.83 -4.86
C VAL A 90 -22.16 -13.64 -5.62
N CYS A 91 -21.98 -13.78 -6.93
CA CYS A 91 -21.69 -12.65 -7.81
C CYS A 91 -22.80 -12.49 -8.85
N VAL A 92 -23.38 -11.29 -8.92
CA VAL A 92 -24.49 -10.99 -9.84
C VAL A 92 -24.28 -9.67 -10.55
N GLY A 93 -24.60 -9.62 -11.83
CA GLY A 93 -24.65 -8.40 -12.64
C GLY A 93 -25.92 -8.34 -13.49
N CYS A 94 -26.02 -7.32 -14.34
CA CYS A 94 -27.04 -7.25 -15.37
C CYS A 94 -26.54 -6.40 -16.55
N TRP A 95 -26.06 -7.06 -17.61
CA TRP A 95 -25.54 -6.39 -18.82
C TRP A 95 -26.61 -5.54 -19.52
N GLN A 96 -27.89 -5.92 -19.41
CA GLN A 96 -29.00 -5.23 -20.09
C GLN A 96 -29.20 -3.79 -19.59
N CYS A 97 -28.78 -3.49 -18.38
CA CYS A 97 -28.86 -2.16 -17.79
C CYS A 97 -27.50 -1.61 -17.35
N ASP A 98 -26.40 -2.19 -17.85
CA ASP A 98 -25.02 -1.81 -17.51
C ASP A 98 -24.76 -1.82 -15.98
N GLU A 99 -25.43 -2.71 -15.25
CA GLU A 99 -25.22 -2.85 -13.82
C GLU A 99 -23.90 -3.57 -13.58
N LYS A 100 -22.95 -2.86 -12.96
CA LYS A 100 -21.64 -3.43 -12.62
C LYS A 100 -21.82 -4.67 -11.76
N PRO A 101 -21.15 -5.79 -12.06
CA PRO A 101 -21.30 -6.99 -11.26
C PRO A 101 -20.91 -6.75 -9.81
N ARG A 102 -21.71 -7.30 -8.90
CA ARG A 102 -21.58 -7.18 -7.46
C ARG A 102 -21.21 -8.53 -6.87
N ILE A 103 -20.14 -8.58 -6.09
CA ILE A 103 -19.77 -9.73 -5.29
C ILE A 103 -20.32 -9.51 -3.88
N PHE A 104 -21.31 -10.31 -3.51
CA PHE A 104 -21.80 -10.39 -2.14
C PHE A 104 -20.88 -11.31 -1.33
N VAL A 105 -20.51 -10.83 -0.14
CA VAL A 105 -19.57 -11.50 0.76
C VAL A 105 -20.10 -11.52 2.18
N LYS A 106 -19.58 -12.43 3.00
CA LYS A 106 -19.93 -12.51 4.42
C LYS A 106 -19.60 -11.23 5.17
N SER A 107 -20.53 -10.77 6.01
CA SER A 107 -20.43 -9.46 6.68
C SER A 107 -19.16 -9.32 7.52
N THR A 108 -18.79 -10.38 8.25
CA THR A 108 -17.60 -10.38 9.13
C THR A 108 -16.30 -10.19 8.37
N TRP A 109 -16.15 -10.85 7.22
CA TRP A 109 -14.96 -10.70 6.39
C TRP A 109 -14.87 -9.30 5.78
N LEU A 110 -15.99 -8.77 5.27
CA LEU A 110 -16.02 -7.42 4.73
C LEU A 110 -15.68 -6.37 5.78
N GLU A 111 -16.24 -6.50 6.99
CA GLU A 111 -15.93 -5.61 8.10
C GLU A 111 -14.44 -5.63 8.46
N ASN A 112 -13.83 -6.82 8.48
CA ASN A 112 -12.40 -6.97 8.80
C ASN A 112 -11.48 -6.27 7.77
N ILE A 113 -11.88 -6.14 6.49
CA ILE A 113 -11.10 -5.39 5.49
C ILE A 113 -10.97 -3.91 5.85
N TYR A 114 -12.00 -3.36 6.50
CA TYR A 114 -12.05 -1.96 6.89
C TYR A 114 -11.42 -1.71 8.27
N LEU A 115 -11.42 -2.73 9.13
CA LEU A 115 -10.81 -2.65 10.47
C LEU A 115 -9.33 -3.01 10.49
N ARG A 116 -8.85 -3.77 9.50
CA ARG A 116 -7.43 -4.14 9.45
C ARG A 116 -6.51 -2.93 9.28
N SER A 117 -5.36 -3.01 9.93
CA SER A 117 -4.28 -2.06 9.73
C SER A 117 -3.46 -2.45 8.49
N TYR A 118 -3.08 -1.43 7.75
CA TYR A 118 -2.12 -1.50 6.66
C TYR A 118 -0.86 -0.75 7.10
N SER A 119 0.24 -0.95 6.39
CA SER A 119 1.50 -0.34 6.75
C SER A 119 2.19 0.31 5.56
N ILE A 120 2.96 1.35 5.86
CA ILE A 120 3.99 1.90 4.98
C ILE A 120 5.33 1.59 5.63
N PHE A 121 6.30 1.13 4.83
CA PHE A 121 7.67 0.92 5.24
C PHE A 121 8.60 1.76 4.38
N ALA A 122 9.60 2.39 4.99
CA ALA A 122 10.73 2.95 4.27
C ALA A 122 12.05 2.42 4.82
N LEU A 123 12.93 1.96 3.94
CA LEU A 123 14.32 1.63 4.26
C LEU A 123 15.18 2.75 3.70
N ILE A 124 15.86 3.48 4.57
CA ILE A 124 16.81 4.53 4.20
C ILE A 124 18.21 3.97 4.43
N ASP A 125 19.02 3.87 3.39
CA ASP A 125 20.35 3.26 3.44
C ASP A 125 21.44 4.28 3.07
N ALA A 126 22.54 4.30 3.82
CA ALA A 126 23.62 5.24 3.60
C ALA A 126 24.55 4.83 2.45
N ASP A 127 24.71 5.73 1.49
CA ASP A 127 25.54 5.52 0.32
C ASP A 127 27.02 5.48 0.67
N ASN A 128 27.70 4.44 0.18
CA ASN A 128 29.14 4.26 0.32
C ASN A 128 29.63 4.31 1.78
N PHE A 129 28.79 3.94 2.75
CA PHE A 129 29.11 3.98 4.17
C PHE A 129 30.40 3.21 4.51
N LYS A 130 30.56 2.01 3.94
CA LYS A 130 31.79 1.21 4.07
C LYS A 130 33.05 2.00 3.69
N ARG A 131 33.03 2.74 2.58
CA ARG A 131 34.16 3.57 2.15
C ARG A 131 34.40 4.72 3.12
N ALA A 132 33.34 5.35 3.63
CA ALA A 132 33.46 6.41 4.62
C ALA A 132 34.06 5.92 5.95
N LEU A 133 33.71 4.69 6.36
CA LEU A 133 34.28 4.03 7.53
C LEU A 133 35.78 3.72 7.32
N GLU A 134 36.14 3.12 6.18
CA GLU A 134 37.53 2.80 5.82
C GLU A 134 38.44 4.04 5.76
N CYS A 135 37.90 5.19 5.32
CA CYS A 135 38.62 6.46 5.30
C CYS A 135 38.70 7.17 6.68
N GLY A 136 38.18 6.56 7.75
CA GLY A 136 38.19 7.16 9.10
C GLY A 136 37.35 8.43 9.25
N LYS A 137 36.42 8.69 8.31
CA LYS A 137 35.57 9.89 8.33
C LYS A 137 34.44 9.81 9.36
N ILE A 138 34.09 8.59 9.77
CA ILE A 138 33.05 8.27 10.73
C ILE A 138 33.68 8.10 12.10
N THR A 139 33.40 9.04 13.01
CA THR A 139 33.88 9.01 14.39
C THR A 139 32.73 8.71 15.35
N ARG A 140 33.07 8.27 16.57
CA ARG A 140 32.07 8.02 17.61
C ARG A 140 31.19 9.24 17.88
N ASP A 141 31.78 10.44 17.95
CA ASP A 141 31.04 11.66 18.24
C ASP A 141 30.04 12.00 17.12
N LYS A 142 30.41 11.75 15.86
CA LYS A 142 29.50 11.92 14.73
C LYS A 142 28.34 10.93 14.78
N LEU A 143 28.59 9.68 15.18
CA LEU A 143 27.53 8.68 15.34
C LEU A 143 26.58 9.01 16.50
N VAL A 144 27.11 9.52 17.62
CA VAL A 144 26.28 10.00 18.74
C VAL A 144 25.42 11.19 18.30
N ARG A 145 26.00 12.13 17.53
CA ARG A 145 25.26 13.25 16.97
C ARG A 145 24.17 12.79 16.01
N LEU A 146 24.49 11.91 15.05
CA LEU A 146 23.53 11.34 14.11
C LEU A 146 22.33 10.76 14.87
N ARG A 147 22.57 9.94 15.90
CA ARG A 147 21.50 9.39 16.73
C ARG A 147 20.65 10.48 17.37
N SER A 148 21.25 11.50 17.98
CA SER A 148 20.51 12.61 18.59
C SER A 148 19.65 13.41 17.60
N GLU A 149 20.14 13.63 16.38
CA GLU A 149 19.37 14.31 15.33
C GLU A 149 18.19 13.43 14.86
N ILE A 150 18.40 12.12 14.69
CA ILE A 150 17.32 11.18 14.34
C ILE A 150 16.28 11.10 15.48
N ASP A 151 16.70 11.08 16.75
CA ASP A 151 15.80 11.13 17.90
C ASP A 151 14.92 12.40 17.86
N PHE A 152 15.49 13.54 17.45
CA PHE A 152 14.77 14.80 17.32
C PHE A 152 13.73 14.77 16.20
N VAL A 153 14.05 14.15 15.05
CA VAL A 153 13.07 13.93 13.97
C VAL A 153 11.98 12.98 14.43
N ALA A 154 12.34 11.82 15.01
CA ALA A 154 11.39 10.83 15.48
C ALA A 154 10.38 11.40 16.50
N ALA A 155 10.83 12.29 17.38
CA ALA A 155 9.96 12.96 18.36
C ALA A 155 8.85 13.82 17.73
N LYS A 156 9.02 14.30 16.49
CA LYS A 156 8.00 15.06 15.74
C LYS A 156 6.95 14.15 15.08
N HIS A 157 7.24 12.86 14.92
CA HIS A 157 6.43 11.89 14.18
C HIS A 157 6.08 10.68 15.06
N PRO A 158 5.25 10.85 16.11
CA PRO A 158 4.95 9.79 17.08
C PRO A 158 4.18 8.59 16.49
N ASP A 159 3.57 8.78 15.32
CA ASP A 159 2.85 7.79 14.53
C ASP A 159 3.75 6.98 13.58
N ILE A 160 5.04 7.31 13.54
CA ILE A 160 6.06 6.63 12.74
C ILE A 160 7.13 6.05 13.67
N SER A 161 7.40 4.76 13.54
CA SER A 161 8.50 4.11 14.24
C SER A 161 9.79 4.23 13.47
N PHE A 162 10.87 4.60 14.16
CA PHE A 162 12.21 4.73 13.63
C PHE A 162 13.09 3.63 14.23
N ILE A 163 13.68 2.78 13.39
CA ILE A 163 14.58 1.71 13.83
C ILE A 163 15.89 1.79 13.08
N SER A 164 16.97 2.10 13.79
CA SER A 164 18.31 2.18 13.22
C SER A 164 18.96 0.79 13.18
N PHE A 165 19.57 0.47 12.03
CA PHE A 165 20.37 -0.74 11.80
C PHE A 165 21.71 -0.33 11.21
N ALA A 166 22.82 -0.42 11.94
CA ALA A 166 24.16 -0.09 11.41
C ALA A 166 24.19 1.22 10.58
N ASP A 167 24.16 1.13 9.25
CA ASP A 167 24.18 2.20 8.24
C ASP A 167 22.82 2.48 7.56
N SER A 168 21.75 1.85 8.01
CA SER A 168 20.38 2.01 7.51
C SER A 168 19.39 2.39 8.62
N LEU A 169 18.24 2.89 8.22
CA LEU A 169 17.11 3.25 9.07
C LEU A 169 15.83 2.70 8.47
N LEU A 170 15.05 1.97 9.25
CA LEU A 170 13.73 1.51 8.88
C LEU A 170 12.68 2.41 9.53
N LEU A 171 11.78 2.92 8.71
CA LEU A 171 10.59 3.65 9.12
C LEU A 171 9.36 2.78 8.92
N LYS A 172 8.41 2.83 9.86
CA LYS A 172 7.13 2.14 9.76
C LYS A 172 6.01 3.01 10.31
N SER A 173 4.92 3.13 9.56
CA SER A 173 3.64 3.63 10.07
C SER A 173 2.54 2.63 9.77
N ASN A 174 1.45 2.73 10.55
CA ASN A 174 0.22 2.00 10.28
C ASN A 174 -0.85 2.99 9.80
N TRP A 175 -1.71 2.56 8.88
CA TRP A 175 -2.84 3.35 8.38
C TRP A 175 -4.09 2.46 8.23
N SER A 176 -5.25 3.10 8.09
CA SER A 176 -6.54 2.45 7.91
C SER A 176 -7.27 3.03 6.70
N ILE A 177 -8.06 2.19 6.00
CA ILE A 177 -8.89 2.64 4.87
C ILE A 177 -10.03 3.57 5.34
N GLY A 178 -10.40 3.48 6.61
CA GLY A 178 -11.57 4.14 7.16
C GLY A 178 -12.83 3.29 7.02
N TYR A 179 -13.75 3.44 7.98
CA TYR A 179 -15.00 2.72 8.05
C TYR A 179 -16.10 3.60 8.60
N PHE A 180 -17.02 4.03 7.72
CA PHE A 180 -18.06 4.99 8.11
C PHE A 180 -18.96 4.45 9.24
N LYS A 181 -19.31 3.15 9.21
CA LYS A 181 -20.19 2.52 10.20
C LYS A 181 -19.62 2.54 11.62
N LYS A 182 -18.29 2.55 11.76
CA LYS A 182 -17.58 2.61 13.06
C LYS A 182 -16.81 3.91 13.28
N SER A 183 -17.09 4.95 12.48
CA SER A 183 -16.42 6.26 12.58
C SER A 183 -14.89 6.21 12.48
N VAL A 184 -14.32 5.18 11.85
CA VAL A 184 -12.89 5.09 11.55
C VAL A 184 -12.62 5.98 10.34
N LYS A 185 -11.67 6.91 10.45
CA LYS A 185 -11.28 7.78 9.33
C LYS A 185 -10.09 7.19 8.60
N CYS A 186 -10.05 7.36 7.28
CA CYS A 186 -8.83 7.14 6.52
C CYS A 186 -7.76 8.12 6.99
N ASN A 187 -6.56 7.62 7.27
CA ASN A 187 -5.40 8.39 7.72
C ASN A 187 -4.16 8.09 6.88
N TYR A 188 -4.36 7.75 5.60
CA TYR A 188 -3.28 7.46 4.68
C TYR A 188 -2.62 8.74 4.16
N GLU A 189 -1.45 9.07 4.71
CA GLU A 189 -0.63 10.24 4.35
C GLU A 189 0.81 9.79 3.98
N PRO A 190 1.01 9.12 2.83
CA PRO A 190 2.31 8.55 2.46
C PRO A 190 3.39 9.61 2.21
N GLU A 191 3.01 10.82 1.77
CA GLU A 191 3.95 11.87 1.39
C GLU A 191 4.97 12.22 2.50
N VAL A 192 4.60 12.03 3.78
CA VAL A 192 5.49 12.23 4.93
C VAL A 192 6.77 11.42 4.84
N PHE A 193 6.75 10.20 4.26
CA PHE A 193 7.94 9.36 4.13
C PHE A 193 8.94 9.92 3.11
N ILE A 194 8.46 10.66 2.12
CA ILE A 194 9.31 11.31 1.12
C ILE A 194 9.99 12.54 1.72
N ALA A 195 9.23 13.34 2.46
CA ALA A 195 9.78 14.47 3.21
C ALA A 195 10.80 14.00 4.26
N LEU A 196 10.50 12.91 4.96
CA LEU A 196 11.43 12.30 5.93
C LEU A 196 12.71 11.78 5.25
N ALA A 197 12.61 11.17 4.06
CA ALA A 197 13.79 10.77 3.31
C ALA A 197 14.71 11.97 3.00
N GLU A 198 14.13 13.13 2.65
CA GLU A 198 14.88 14.38 2.45
C GLU A 198 15.56 14.89 3.73
N GLU A 199 14.79 14.98 4.83
CA GLU A 199 15.30 15.48 6.12
C GLU A 199 16.42 14.56 6.65
N ILE A 200 16.24 13.24 6.53
CA ILE A 200 17.22 12.25 6.98
C ILE A 200 18.47 12.28 6.09
N ASP A 201 18.33 12.41 4.77
CA ASP A 201 19.48 12.57 3.88
C ASP A 201 20.31 13.80 4.27
N ALA A 202 19.65 14.94 4.51
CA ALA A 202 20.32 16.16 4.95
C ALA A 202 21.06 15.98 6.30
N ILE A 203 20.48 15.22 7.24
CA ILE A 203 21.13 14.86 8.51
C ILE A 203 22.38 14.00 8.27
N TYR A 204 22.28 12.94 7.45
CA TYR A 204 23.42 12.07 7.13
C TYR A 204 24.55 12.84 6.42
N GLN A 205 24.20 13.71 5.48
CA GLN A 205 25.16 14.57 4.80
C GLN A 205 25.86 15.51 5.78
N THR A 206 25.11 16.19 6.64
CA THR A 206 25.67 17.19 7.56
C THR A 206 26.53 16.53 8.65
N THR A 207 26.14 15.35 9.14
CA THR A 207 26.82 14.68 10.25
C THR A 207 27.97 13.79 9.79
N LEU A 208 27.74 12.95 8.78
CA LEU A 208 28.67 11.93 8.30
C LEU A 208 29.34 12.30 6.98
N GLY A 209 28.78 13.21 6.19
CA GLY A 209 29.27 13.54 4.86
C GLY A 209 28.97 12.46 3.82
N VAL A 210 27.88 11.71 4.03
CA VAL A 210 27.38 10.66 3.12
C VAL A 210 25.95 10.97 2.75
N HIS A 211 25.58 10.63 1.52
CA HIS A 211 24.19 10.65 1.06
C HIS A 211 23.47 9.38 1.49
N THR A 212 22.16 9.37 1.34
CA THR A 212 21.28 8.23 1.54
C THR A 212 20.35 8.08 0.34
N HIS A 213 19.78 6.89 0.20
CA HIS A 213 18.63 6.64 -0.68
C HIS A 213 17.55 5.93 0.12
N ALA A 214 16.30 6.06 -0.31
CA ALA A 214 15.16 5.43 0.35
C ALA A 214 14.45 4.45 -0.59
N VAL A 215 14.10 3.29 -0.05
CA VAL A 215 13.14 2.36 -0.64
C VAL A 215 11.84 2.46 0.14
N ILE A 216 10.70 2.65 -0.51
CA ILE A 216 9.40 2.81 0.15
C ILE A 216 8.40 1.81 -0.41
N THR A 217 7.68 1.13 0.48
CA THR A 217 6.65 0.15 0.12
C THR A 217 5.39 0.34 0.96
N GLN A 218 4.24 -0.09 0.44
CA GLN A 218 2.99 -0.18 1.22
C GLN A 218 2.24 -1.50 1.02
N GLY A 219 1.35 -1.82 1.96
CA GLY A 219 0.37 -2.89 1.78
C GLY A 219 -0.22 -3.40 3.09
N SER A 220 -0.83 -4.59 3.05
CA SER A 220 -1.46 -5.19 4.24
C SER A 220 -0.42 -5.63 5.26
N ASN A 221 -0.78 -5.50 6.54
CA ASN A 221 -0.06 -6.05 7.66
C ASN A 221 -0.90 -7.15 8.31
N GLU A 222 -0.30 -8.31 8.59
CA GLU A 222 -1.00 -9.43 9.23
C GLU A 222 -1.12 -9.27 10.75
N TYR A 223 -0.36 -8.35 11.36
CA TYR A 223 -0.60 -7.95 12.75
C TYR A 223 -1.73 -6.92 12.79
N TYR A 224 -2.87 -7.34 13.33
CA TYR A 224 -4.08 -6.52 13.46
C TYR A 224 -4.12 -5.85 14.84
N ASP A 225 -4.56 -4.59 14.88
CA ASP A 225 -4.91 -3.86 16.13
C ASP A 225 -3.73 -3.67 17.12
N ASP A 226 -2.49 -3.82 16.64
CA ASP A 226 -1.29 -3.76 17.46
C ASP A 226 -0.61 -2.38 17.43
N SER A 227 0.05 -2.06 18.55
CA SER A 227 1.03 -0.97 18.62
C SER A 227 2.07 -1.09 17.50
N LEU A 228 2.61 0.05 17.05
CA LEU A 228 3.60 0.09 15.96
C LEU A 228 4.78 -0.88 16.21
N LEU A 229 5.19 -0.98 17.48
CA LEU A 229 6.21 -1.88 17.99
C LEU A 229 5.68 -2.64 19.20
N HIS A 230 6.12 -3.88 19.36
CA HIS A 230 6.04 -4.61 20.61
C HIS A 230 7.41 -4.65 21.26
N ILE A 231 7.52 -4.07 22.46
CA ILE A 231 8.72 -4.14 23.29
C ILE A 231 8.44 -5.09 24.44
N SER A 232 9.20 -6.18 24.49
CA SER A 232 9.12 -7.13 25.61
C SER A 232 9.36 -6.45 26.97
N PRO A 233 8.83 -6.97 28.08
CA PRO A 233 9.03 -6.36 29.41
C PRO A 233 10.50 -6.18 29.81
N SER A 234 11.38 -7.06 29.33
CA SER A 234 12.84 -7.00 29.54
C SER A 234 13.58 -6.08 28.55
N ALA A 235 12.86 -5.46 27.61
CA ALA A 235 13.37 -4.55 26.58
C ALA A 235 14.48 -5.12 25.68
N ASN A 236 14.71 -6.44 25.68
CA ASN A 236 15.72 -7.12 24.86
C ASN A 236 15.14 -7.79 23.60
N HIS A 237 13.82 -7.78 23.46
CA HIS A 237 13.11 -8.12 22.23
C HIS A 237 12.22 -6.94 21.82
N ILE A 238 12.45 -6.45 20.61
CA ILE A 238 11.66 -5.41 19.94
C ILE A 238 11.14 -6.04 18.64
N SER A 239 9.84 -6.23 18.56
CA SER A 239 9.15 -6.71 17.36
C SER A 239 8.51 -5.52 16.64
N LEU A 240 8.72 -5.45 15.33
CA LEU A 240 8.10 -4.48 14.43
C LEU A 240 6.59 -4.72 14.21
N ASN A 241 6.04 -5.81 14.77
CA ASN A 241 4.68 -6.29 14.50
C ASN A 241 4.37 -6.16 13.01
N SER A 242 5.28 -6.71 12.21
CA SER A 242 5.25 -6.68 10.77
C SER A 242 5.42 -8.09 10.26
N LEU A 243 4.38 -8.59 9.61
CA LEU A 243 4.43 -9.76 8.76
C LEU A 243 3.58 -9.42 7.55
N GLY A 244 4.22 -9.38 6.39
CA GLY A 244 3.51 -9.00 5.17
C GLY A 244 4.44 -8.85 3.98
N VAL A 245 3.80 -8.85 2.80
CA VAL A 245 4.45 -8.63 1.51
C VAL A 245 5.27 -7.34 1.44
N PRO A 246 4.83 -6.19 2.00
CA PRO A 246 5.55 -4.93 1.86
C PRO A 246 6.98 -4.97 2.41
N PHE A 247 7.17 -5.56 3.60
CA PHE A 247 8.49 -5.63 4.22
C PHE A 247 9.49 -6.49 3.43
N ALA A 248 9.03 -7.58 2.83
CA ALA A 248 9.89 -8.39 1.97
C ALA A 248 10.20 -7.68 0.64
N GLN A 249 9.21 -7.02 0.03
CA GLN A 249 9.41 -6.24 -1.18
C GLN A 249 10.41 -5.10 -0.98
N LEU A 250 10.45 -4.51 0.22
CA LEU A 250 11.43 -3.50 0.59
C LEU A 250 12.87 -3.96 0.32
N MET A 251 13.22 -5.15 0.80
CA MET A 251 14.55 -5.75 0.62
C MET A 251 14.77 -6.20 -0.83
N GLU A 252 13.74 -6.71 -1.51
CA GLU A 252 13.84 -7.15 -2.90
C GLU A 252 14.07 -5.99 -3.88
N ILE A 253 13.36 -4.88 -3.68
CA ILE A 253 13.55 -3.64 -4.45
C ILE A 253 14.96 -3.10 -4.21
N GLU A 254 15.41 -3.07 -2.95
CA GLU A 254 16.73 -2.59 -2.60
C GLU A 254 17.86 -3.40 -3.29
N GLU A 255 17.78 -4.73 -3.21
CA GLU A 255 18.72 -5.62 -3.89
C GLU A 255 18.69 -5.45 -5.42
N ALA A 256 17.48 -5.30 -5.99
CA ALA A 256 17.29 -5.11 -7.43
C ALA A 256 17.87 -3.77 -7.89
N ALA A 257 17.58 -2.67 -7.19
CA ALA A 257 18.07 -1.34 -7.49
C ALA A 257 19.61 -1.24 -7.41
N LYS A 258 20.23 -1.83 -6.38
CA LYS A 258 21.69 -1.92 -6.27
C LYS A 258 22.32 -2.70 -7.42
N ARG A 259 21.68 -3.79 -7.84
CA ARG A 259 22.17 -4.63 -8.95
C ARG A 259 22.06 -3.90 -10.29
N ALA A 260 20.87 -3.39 -10.61
CA ALA A 260 20.58 -2.71 -11.86
C ALA A 260 21.42 -1.44 -12.02
N SER A 261 21.58 -0.65 -10.95
CA SER A 261 22.44 0.54 -10.98
C SER A 261 23.92 0.21 -11.18
N LYS A 262 24.42 -0.89 -10.59
CA LYS A 262 25.80 -1.36 -10.81
C LYS A 262 26.01 -1.91 -12.22
N ALA A 263 24.99 -2.52 -12.81
CA ALA A 263 25.00 -3.03 -14.19
C ALA A 263 24.85 -1.91 -15.24
N GLY A 264 24.49 -0.69 -14.83
CA GLY A 264 24.26 0.44 -15.74
C GLY A 264 22.91 0.42 -16.44
N GLU A 265 21.95 -0.36 -15.92
CA GLU A 265 20.60 -0.50 -16.51
C GLU A 265 19.72 0.72 -16.22
N HIS A 266 19.93 1.36 -15.07
CA HIS A 266 19.41 2.70 -14.76
C HIS A 266 20.38 3.41 -13.80
N PRO A 267 20.38 4.76 -13.71
CA PRO A 267 21.22 5.47 -12.75
C PRO A 267 20.79 5.18 -11.30
N ARG A 268 21.69 5.43 -10.34
CA ARG A 268 21.29 5.52 -8.94
C ARG A 268 20.29 6.67 -8.75
N ALA A 269 19.32 6.45 -7.88
CA ALA A 269 18.25 7.38 -7.57
C ALA A 269 18.16 7.56 -6.05
N GLU A 270 17.53 8.65 -5.62
CA GLU A 270 17.34 8.96 -4.20
C GLU A 270 16.12 8.23 -3.64
N LEU A 271 15.13 7.94 -4.48
CA LEU A 271 13.92 7.21 -4.14
C LEU A 271 13.71 6.00 -5.04
N TYR A 272 13.32 4.90 -4.41
CA TYR A 272 12.80 3.69 -5.02
C TYR A 272 11.46 3.35 -4.36
N MET A 273 10.41 3.18 -5.14
CA MET A 273 9.05 3.03 -4.61
C MET A 273 8.37 1.83 -5.26
N ASP A 274 7.66 1.02 -4.49
CA ASP A 274 6.77 0.03 -5.09
C ASP A 274 5.66 0.73 -5.91
N GLY A 275 5.12 0.04 -6.92
CA GLY A 275 4.12 0.63 -7.81
C GLY A 275 2.84 1.10 -7.10
N GLN A 276 2.35 0.38 -6.10
CA GLN A 276 1.16 0.78 -5.35
C GLN A 276 1.44 2.04 -4.52
N TYR A 277 2.61 2.13 -3.88
CA TYR A 277 3.01 3.35 -3.19
C TYR A 277 3.10 4.53 -4.15
N TYR A 278 3.88 4.41 -5.23
CA TYR A 278 4.07 5.47 -6.22
C TYR A 278 2.74 6.01 -6.76
N HIS A 279 1.85 5.14 -7.23
CA HIS A 279 0.57 5.58 -7.82
C HIS A 279 -0.41 6.19 -6.83
N SER A 280 -0.25 5.90 -5.53
CA SER A 280 -1.08 6.40 -4.44
C SER A 280 -0.69 7.79 -3.94
N LEU A 281 0.44 8.33 -4.40
CA LEU A 281 0.85 9.69 -4.07
C LEU A 281 -0.12 10.72 -4.68
N LYS A 282 -0.28 11.83 -3.97
CA LYS A 282 -1.17 12.93 -4.36
C LYS A 282 -0.49 13.85 -5.36
N TYR A 283 -0.29 13.36 -6.58
CA TYR A 283 0.28 14.15 -7.67
C TYR A 283 -0.65 15.24 -8.17
N LYS A 284 -0.06 16.34 -8.63
CA LYS A 284 -0.72 17.37 -9.43
C LYS A 284 -1.38 16.74 -10.66
N HIS A 285 -2.54 17.28 -11.03
CA HIS A 285 -3.35 16.73 -12.12
C HIS A 285 -2.58 16.67 -13.46
N GLU A 286 -1.71 17.63 -13.74
CA GLU A 286 -0.89 17.70 -14.95
C GLU A 286 0.30 16.73 -14.98
N PHE A 287 0.66 16.11 -13.85
CA PHE A 287 1.81 15.23 -13.78
C PHE A 287 1.48 13.84 -14.36
N ASP A 288 2.15 13.48 -15.47
CA ASP A 288 2.00 12.15 -16.07
C ASP A 288 2.78 11.08 -15.31
N LYS A 289 2.19 10.61 -14.21
CA LYS A 289 2.76 9.52 -13.40
C LYS A 289 2.91 8.19 -14.15
N ASN A 290 2.19 7.96 -15.25
CA ASN A 290 2.35 6.72 -16.03
C ASN A 290 3.64 6.69 -16.86
N SER A 291 4.25 7.85 -17.11
CA SER A 291 5.54 8.00 -17.77
C SER A 291 6.75 7.88 -16.81
N GLY A 292 6.50 7.67 -15.51
CA GLY A 292 7.54 7.58 -14.49
C GLY A 292 8.59 6.48 -14.79
N ALA A 293 9.85 6.79 -14.53
CA ALA A 293 10.94 5.84 -14.71
C ALA A 293 10.76 4.63 -13.77
N CYS A 294 10.77 3.44 -14.34
CA CYS A 294 10.52 2.19 -13.62
C CYS A 294 11.42 1.07 -14.10
N TYR A 295 11.56 0.05 -13.26
CA TYR A 295 12.33 -1.14 -13.55
C TYR A 295 11.58 -2.39 -13.07
N GLU A 296 11.69 -3.48 -13.83
CA GLU A 296 11.02 -4.74 -13.56
C GLU A 296 11.90 -5.65 -12.70
N TYR A 297 11.33 -6.22 -11.64
CA TYR A 297 12.00 -7.19 -10.79
C TYR A 297 11.07 -8.37 -10.47
N HIS A 298 11.66 -9.49 -10.05
CA HIS A 298 10.92 -10.68 -9.66
C HIS A 298 10.87 -10.76 -8.14
N SER A 299 9.66 -10.65 -7.57
CA SER A 299 9.44 -10.90 -6.15
C SER A 299 9.34 -12.40 -5.89
N LYS A 300 9.87 -12.88 -4.77
CA LYS A 300 9.76 -14.30 -4.37
C LYS A 300 8.35 -14.67 -3.96
N MET A 301 7.54 -13.69 -3.56
CA MET A 301 6.20 -13.90 -3.02
C MET A 301 5.08 -13.55 -4.01
N VAL A 302 5.42 -12.98 -5.17
CA VAL A 302 4.45 -12.63 -6.22
C VAL A 302 4.80 -13.39 -7.49
N GLY A 303 3.83 -14.15 -8.02
CA GLY A 303 4.02 -14.97 -9.21
C GLY A 303 4.13 -14.21 -10.55
N THR A 304 4.07 -12.88 -10.51
CA THR A 304 4.14 -12.00 -11.67
C THR A 304 5.27 -10.99 -11.51
N PRO A 305 5.90 -10.53 -12.61
CA PRO A 305 6.88 -9.46 -12.55
C PRO A 305 6.32 -8.23 -11.83
N CYS A 306 7.07 -7.73 -10.86
CA CYS A 306 6.76 -6.51 -10.13
C CYS A 306 7.54 -5.34 -10.73
N LYS A 307 7.09 -4.12 -10.48
CA LYS A 307 7.78 -2.89 -10.86
C LYS A 307 8.08 -2.06 -9.63
N TYR A 308 9.26 -1.46 -9.59
CA TYR A 308 9.52 -0.31 -8.75
C TYR A 308 9.74 0.92 -9.63
N TYR A 309 9.40 2.07 -9.09
CA TYR A 309 9.61 3.38 -9.69
C TYR A 309 10.81 4.05 -9.01
N TYR A 310 11.63 4.75 -9.78
CA TYR A 310 12.81 5.42 -9.26
C TYR A 310 12.86 6.89 -9.69
N ALA A 311 13.24 7.77 -8.77
CA ALA A 311 13.26 9.22 -8.99
C ALA A 311 14.19 9.95 -8.02
N THR A 312 14.43 11.22 -8.28
CA THR A 312 14.95 12.14 -7.26
C THR A 312 13.82 12.59 -6.33
N ILE A 313 14.15 12.93 -5.09
CA ILE A 313 13.20 13.45 -4.10
C ILE A 313 12.53 14.71 -4.64
N ASN A 314 13.31 15.65 -5.13
CA ASN A 314 12.80 16.91 -5.68
C ASN A 314 11.83 16.69 -6.86
N ASN A 315 12.09 15.71 -7.74
CA ASN A 315 11.16 15.40 -8.82
C ASN A 315 9.80 14.93 -8.31
N ILE A 316 9.76 14.19 -7.20
CA ILE A 316 8.49 13.78 -6.61
C ILE A 316 7.83 14.94 -5.88
N LEU A 317 8.53 15.58 -4.93
CA LEU A 317 7.98 16.65 -4.09
C LEU A 317 7.43 17.83 -4.91
N SER A 318 8.16 18.28 -5.93
CA SER A 318 7.71 19.39 -6.79
C SER A 318 6.45 19.09 -7.61
N ASN A 319 6.05 17.81 -7.71
CA ASN A 319 4.87 17.36 -8.44
C ASN A 319 3.74 16.87 -7.53
N LEU A 320 3.86 17.01 -6.21
CA LEU A 320 2.77 16.74 -5.28
C LEU A 320 1.86 17.96 -5.12
N ASP A 321 0.56 17.72 -4.93
CA ASP A 321 -0.42 18.76 -4.59
C ASP A 321 -0.26 19.15 -3.11
N GLY A 322 -0.06 20.45 -2.87
CA GLY A 322 0.04 21.00 -1.50
C GLY A 322 1.39 20.82 -0.81
N ALA A 323 2.45 20.47 -1.56
CA ALA A 323 3.84 20.45 -1.10
C ALA A 323 4.47 21.86 -1.01
#